data_AF-A0A959NXZ5-F1
#
_entry.id   AF-A0A959NXZ5-F1
#
_cell.length_a   1.000
_cell.length_b   1.000
_cell.length_c   1.000
_cell.angle_alpha   90.00
_cell.angle_beta   90.00
_cell.angle_gamma   90.00
#
_symmetry.space_group_name_H-M   'P 1'
#
loop_
_entity.id
_entity.type
_entity.pdbx_description
1 polymer ?
#
loop_
_entity_poly.entity_id
_entity_poly.type
_entity_poly.pdbx_seq_one_letter_code
_entity_poly.pdbx_strand_id
1 'polypeptide(L)'
;MFSEIKVISFLRYIAHLFSILLIFVVLLLALGENFKSIEKLTLQELLLISSFIIMFVGLLSAWKWEFFGGLLIIIGFAMFYIVNSLYAKNLNLGFFFVLFPLTGLIFIFCCWREKRLTN
;
A
#
# COMPACT_ATOMS: atom_id res chain seq x y z
N MET A 1 -27.06 5.04 -13.66
CA MET A 1 -26.43 3.70 -13.78
C MET A 1 -25.18 3.73 -14.66
N PHE A 2 -25.24 4.14 -15.93
CA PHE A 2 -24.07 4.14 -16.83
C PHE A 2 -22.92 5.09 -16.43
N SER A 3 -23.18 6.23 -15.77
CA SER A 3 -22.09 7.11 -15.31
C SER A 3 -21.34 6.53 -14.11
N GLU A 4 -22.01 5.83 -13.20
CA GLU A 4 -21.37 5.25 -12.01
C GLU A 4 -20.37 4.16 -12.35
N ILE A 5 -20.72 3.29 -13.32
CA ILE A 5 -19.83 2.23 -13.79
C ILE A 5 -18.56 2.83 -14.41
N LYS A 6 -18.70 3.91 -15.20
CA LYS A 6 -17.56 4.63 -15.79
C LYS A 6 -16.66 5.26 -14.71
N VAL A 7 -17.26 5.85 -13.67
CA VAL A 7 -16.52 6.47 -12.56
C VAL A 7 -15.73 5.42 -11.76
N ILE A 8 -16.35 4.28 -11.44
CA ILE A 8 -15.67 3.17 -10.72
C ILE A 8 -14.53 2.60 -11.57
N SER A 9 -14.76 2.40 -12.87
CA SER A 9 -13.71 1.91 -13.78
C SER A 9 -12.55 2.89 -13.89
N PHE A 10 -12.83 4.20 -13.92
CA PHE A 10 -11.81 5.24 -13.93
C PHE A 10 -11.00 5.28 -12.61
N LEU A 11 -11.68 5.20 -11.46
CA LEU A 11 -11.02 5.12 -10.14
C LEU A 11 -10.14 3.87 -10.02
N ARG A 12 -10.62 2.71 -10.50
CA ARG A 12 -9.87 1.46 -10.56
C ARG A 12 -8.63 1.60 -11.42
N TYR A 13 -8.72 2.28 -12.56
CA TYR A 13 -7.57 2.53 -13.42
C TYR A 13 -6.51 3.39 -12.72
N ILE A 14 -6.94 4.47 -12.05
CA ILE A 14 -6.04 5.32 -11.25
C ILE A 14 -5.37 4.51 -10.12
N ALA A 15 -6.12 3.65 -9.43
CA ALA A 15 -5.58 2.82 -8.36
C ALA A 15 -4.53 1.82 -8.88
N HIS A 16 -4.74 1.24 -10.06
CA HIS A 16 -3.72 0.38 -10.69
C HIS A 16 -2.47 1.16 -11.10
N LEU A 17 -2.64 2.37 -11.65
CA LEU A 17 -1.51 3.23 -12.00
C LEU A 17 -0.67 3.57 -10.75
N PHE A 18 -1.33 3.96 -9.66
CA PHE A 18 -0.65 4.20 -8.38
C PHE A 18 -0.04 2.92 -7.80
N SER A 19 -0.71 1.77 -7.94
CA SER A 19 -0.16 0.49 -7.48
C SER A 19 1.15 0.15 -8.19
N ILE A 20 1.19 0.28 -9.52
CA ILE A 20 2.41 0.06 -10.32
C ILE A 20 3.51 1.03 -9.89
N LEU A 21 3.19 2.32 -9.73
CA LEU A 21 4.14 3.33 -9.29
C LEU A 21 4.72 2.99 -7.90
N LEU A 22 3.86 2.60 -6.95
CA LEU A 22 4.27 2.24 -5.59
C LEU A 22 5.11 0.96 -5.56
N ILE A 23 4.76 -0.06 -6.35
CA ILE A 23 5.56 -1.27 -6.53
C ILE A 23 6.98 -0.89 -6.99
N PHE A 24 7.08 0.00 -7.99
CA PHE A 24 8.36 0.45 -8.50
C PHE A 24 9.17 1.21 -7.45
N VAL A 25 8.53 2.10 -6.68
CA VAL A 25 9.17 2.81 -5.56
C VAL A 25 9.68 1.83 -4.51
N VAL A 26 8.88 0.84 -4.10
CA VAL A 26 9.31 -0.17 -3.12
C VAL A 26 10.51 -0.96 -3.63
N LEU A 27 10.52 -1.34 -4.91
CA LEU A 27 11.66 -2.02 -5.53
C LEU A 27 12.92 -1.14 -5.55
N LEU A 28 12.80 0.15 -5.89
CA LEU A 28 13.93 1.07 -5.85
C LEU A 28 14.48 1.24 -4.44
N LEU A 29 13.62 1.35 -3.43
CA LEU A 29 14.03 1.42 -2.03
C LEU A 29 14.76 0.13 -1.61
N ALA A 30 14.20 -1.03 -1.97
CA ALA A 30 14.82 -2.33 -1.67
C ALA A 30 16.19 -2.50 -2.35
N LEU A 31 16.36 -2.00 -3.58
CA LEU A 31 17.65 -2.04 -4.28
C LEU A 31 18.66 -1.00 -3.75
N GLY A 32 18.18 0.11 -3.23
CA GLY A 32 19.02 1.18 -2.65
C GLY A 32 19.57 0.83 -1.27
N GLU A 33 18.95 -0.10 -0.55
CA GLU A 33 19.48 -0.58 0.72
C GLU A 33 20.72 -1.46 0.52
N ASN A 34 21.85 -1.02 1.10
CA ASN A 34 23.03 -1.85 1.17
C ASN A 34 22.81 -2.94 2.22
N PHE A 35 22.39 -4.14 1.81
CA PHE A 35 22.18 -5.33 2.65
C PHE A 35 23.45 -5.87 3.37
N LYS A 36 24.46 -5.03 3.62
CA LYS A 36 25.76 -5.42 4.19
C LYS A 36 25.69 -5.88 5.66
N SER A 37 24.54 -5.85 6.32
CA SER A 37 24.40 -6.29 7.73
C SER A 37 23.00 -6.82 8.07
N ILE A 38 22.47 -7.75 7.28
CA ILE A 38 21.22 -8.48 7.62
C ILE A 38 21.32 -9.13 9.02
N GLU A 39 22.52 -9.52 9.45
CA GLU A 39 22.78 -10.11 10.78
C GLU A 39 22.67 -9.14 11.97
N LYS A 40 22.59 -7.82 11.72
CA LYS A 40 22.45 -6.79 12.77
C LYS A 40 21.21 -5.91 12.58
N LEU A 41 20.16 -6.46 11.96
CA LEU A 41 18.87 -5.78 11.88
C LEU A 41 18.31 -5.56 13.28
N THR A 42 18.06 -4.31 13.61
CA THR A 42 17.34 -3.94 14.83
C THR A 42 15.88 -4.41 14.74
N LEU A 43 15.23 -4.64 15.89
CA LEU A 43 13.81 -5.01 15.95
C LEU A 43 12.92 -3.98 15.20
N GLN A 44 13.31 -2.71 15.24
CA GLN A 44 12.64 -1.63 14.52
C GLN A 44 12.74 -1.82 13.00
N GLU A 45 13.93 -2.06 12.46
CA GLU A 45 14.13 -2.26 11.03
C GLU A 45 13.39 -3.51 10.53
N LEU A 46 13.39 -4.59 11.30
CA LEU A 46 12.63 -5.80 10.97
C LEU A 46 11.11 -5.52 10.88
N LEU A 47 10.56 -4.74 11.81
CA LEU A 47 9.15 -4.34 11.80
C LEU A 47 8.81 -3.41 10.63
N LEU A 48 9.72 -2.50 10.26
CA LEU A 48 9.54 -1.62 9.09
C LEU A 48 9.57 -2.43 7.79
N ILE A 49 10.56 -3.31 7.62
CA ILE A 49 10.68 -4.17 6.43
C ILE A 49 9.46 -5.08 6.29
N SER A 50 9.03 -5.73 7.37
CA SER A 50 7.82 -6.56 7.34
C SER A 50 6.57 -5.77 6.98
N SER A 51 6.43 -4.54 7.49
CA SER A 51 5.33 -3.64 7.10
C SER A 51 5.36 -3.32 5.60
N PHE A 52 6.55 -3.07 5.04
CA PHE A 52 6.72 -2.87 3.59
C PHE A 52 6.38 -4.12 2.78
N ILE A 53 6.78 -5.31 3.23
CA ILE A 53 6.43 -6.58 2.58
C ILE A 53 4.91 -6.76 2.57
N ILE A 54 4.22 -6.48 3.69
CA ILE A 54 2.76 -6.57 3.77
C ILE A 54 2.10 -5.60 2.78
N MET A 55 2.56 -4.35 2.72
CA MET A 55 2.06 -3.37 1.74
C MET A 55 2.31 -3.83 0.30
N PHE A 56 3.50 -4.36 0.01
CA PHE A 56 3.88 -4.85 -1.31
C PHE A 56 3.03 -6.04 -1.77
N VAL A 57 2.81 -7.02 -0.88
CA VAL A 57 1.89 -8.14 -1.12
C VAL A 57 0.47 -7.63 -1.33
N GLY A 58 0.05 -6.61 -0.59
CA GLY A 58 -1.22 -5.92 -0.79
C GLY A 58 -1.36 -5.30 -2.19
N LEU A 59 -0.34 -4.60 -2.66
CA LEU A 59 -0.31 -3.98 -3.99
C LEU A 59 -0.41 -5.02 -5.12
N LEU A 60 0.31 -6.14 -4.99
CA LEU A 60 0.26 -7.24 -5.97
C LEU A 60 -1.07 -8.00 -5.94
N SER A 61 -1.58 -8.31 -4.73
CA SER A 61 -2.83 -9.06 -4.58
C SER A 61 -4.06 -8.25 -4.98
N ALA A 62 -4.01 -6.92 -4.89
CA ALA A 62 -5.11 -6.03 -5.29
C ALA A 62 -5.52 -6.17 -6.76
N TRP A 63 -4.62 -6.66 -7.64
CA TRP A 63 -4.90 -6.81 -9.08
C TRP A 63 -5.96 -7.88 -9.37
N LYS A 64 -6.05 -8.91 -8.53
CA LYS A 64 -7.06 -9.98 -8.65
C LYS A 64 -8.07 -9.94 -7.51
N TRP A 65 -7.68 -9.42 -6.33
CA TRP A 65 -8.46 -9.42 -5.10
C TRP A 65 -8.45 -8.00 -4.48
N GLU A 66 -9.14 -7.06 -5.12
CA GLU A 66 -9.10 -5.62 -4.75
C GLU A 66 -9.33 -5.38 -3.25
N PHE A 67 -10.34 -6.02 -2.66
CA PHE A 67 -10.65 -5.85 -1.23
C PHE A 67 -9.53 -6.36 -0.32
N PHE A 68 -9.03 -7.57 -0.58
CA PHE A 68 -7.99 -8.18 0.25
C PHE A 68 -6.67 -7.43 0.11
N GLY A 69 -6.30 -7.06 -1.12
CA GLY A 69 -5.09 -6.28 -1.39
C GLY A 69 -5.16 -4.89 -0.78
N GLY A 70 -6.30 -4.20 -0.91
CA GLY A 70 -6.51 -2.90 -0.26
C GLY A 70 -6.40 -2.96 1.26
N LEU A 71 -6.93 -4.03 1.88
CA LEU A 71 -6.86 -4.24 3.32
C LEU A 71 -5.44 -4.52 3.80
N LEU A 72 -4.67 -5.32 3.06
CA LEU A 72 -3.24 -5.53 3.34
C LEU A 72 -2.44 -4.23 3.23
N ILE A 73 -2.70 -3.39 2.22
CA ILE A 73 -2.03 -2.09 2.08
C ILE A 73 -2.30 -1.22 3.31
N ILE A 74 -3.56 -1.14 3.77
CA ILE A 74 -3.93 -0.33 4.93
C ILE A 74 -3.30 -0.88 6.21
N ILE A 75 -3.33 -2.20 6.42
CA ILE A 75 -2.72 -2.83 7.61
C ILE A 75 -1.21 -2.60 7.62
N GLY A 76 -0.54 -2.86 6.50
CA GLY A 76 0.90 -2.66 6.38
C GLY A 76 1.28 -1.20 6.60
N PHE A 77 0.50 -0.25 6.07
CA PHE A 77 0.72 1.17 6.31
C PHE A 77 0.50 1.57 7.78
N ALA A 78 -0.56 1.04 8.41
CA ALA A 78 -0.83 1.32 9.82
C ALA A 78 0.30 0.80 10.72
N MET A 79 0.79 -0.42 10.46
CA MET A 79 1.95 -0.97 11.16
C MET A 79 3.20 -0.10 10.95
N PHE A 80 3.50 0.26 9.71
CA PHE A 80 4.61 1.16 9.37
C PHE A 80 4.51 2.49 10.12
N TYR A 81 3.32 3.11 10.10
CA TYR A 81 3.07 4.39 10.77
C TYR A 81 3.26 4.29 12.28
N ILE A 82 2.72 3.25 12.92
CA ILE A 82 2.85 3.02 14.37
C ILE A 82 4.31 2.82 14.74
N VAL A 83 5.03 1.93 14.05
CA VAL A 83 6.45 1.66 14.31
C VAL A 83 7.26 2.94 14.10
N ASN A 84 7.07 3.63 12.98
CA ASN A 84 7.80 4.87 12.72
C ASN A 84 7.50 5.95 13.78
N SER A 85 6.26 6.06 14.26
CA SER A 85 5.87 7.01 15.33
C SER A 85 6.52 6.70 16.68
N LEU A 86 6.66 5.41 17.02
CA LEU A 86 7.23 4.99 18.30
C LEU A 86 8.75 5.18 18.35
N TYR A 87 9.44 5.05 17.23
CA TYR A 87 10.91 5.02 17.19
C TYR A 87 11.56 6.26 16.53
N ALA A 88 10.85 6.99 15.66
CA ALA A 88 11.41 8.17 15.02
C ALA A 88 11.26 9.43 15.90
N LYS A 89 12.36 10.17 16.11
CA LYS A 89 12.32 11.48 16.79
C LYS A 89 11.57 12.55 16.00
N ASN A 90 11.46 12.39 14.68
CA ASN A 90 10.71 13.28 13.79
C ASN A 90 9.86 12.44 12.83
N LEU A 91 8.55 12.61 12.91
CA LEU A 91 7.55 12.01 12.02
C LEU A 91 7.52 12.72 10.66
N ASN A 92 8.64 12.75 9.95
CA ASN A 92 8.67 13.30 8.59
C ASN A 92 8.36 12.20 7.58
N LEU A 93 7.07 11.85 7.48
CA LEU A 93 6.58 10.97 6.44
C LEU A 93 6.60 11.74 5.13
N GLY A 94 7.49 11.35 4.22
CA GLY A 94 7.50 11.93 2.87
C GLY A 94 6.10 11.82 2.26
N PHE A 95 5.66 12.86 1.53
CA PHE A 95 4.33 12.93 0.90
C PHE A 95 3.95 11.66 0.12
N PHE A 96 4.96 10.98 -0.45
CA PHE A 96 4.81 9.69 -1.14
C PHE A 96 4.20 8.57 -0.29
N PHE A 97 4.42 8.55 1.03
CA PHE A 97 3.86 7.51 1.90
C PHE A 97 2.34 7.57 2.01
N VAL A 98 1.73 8.75 1.82
CA VAL A 98 0.28 8.94 1.83
C VAL A 98 -0.40 8.25 0.64
N LEU A 99 0.32 8.01 -0.46
CA LEU A 99 -0.21 7.31 -1.63
C LEU A 99 -0.56 5.85 -1.32
N PHE A 100 0.10 5.19 -0.35
CA PHE A 100 -0.22 3.82 0.05
C PHE A 100 -1.66 3.69 0.59
N PRO A 101 -2.02 4.33 1.72
CA PRO A 101 -3.37 4.20 2.26
C PRO A 101 -4.42 4.75 1.29
N LEU A 102 -4.09 5.79 0.50
CA LEU A 102 -4.99 6.30 -0.53
C LEU A 102 -5.32 5.22 -1.57
N THR A 103 -4.30 4.54 -2.10
CA THR A 103 -4.47 3.46 -3.08
C THR A 103 -5.26 2.28 -2.49
N GLY A 104 -4.94 1.89 -1.25
CA GLY A 104 -5.67 0.84 -0.54
C GLY A 104 -7.15 1.16 -0.33
N LEU A 105 -7.47 2.40 0.06
CA LEU A 105 -8.85 2.87 0.22
C LEU A 105 -9.61 2.89 -1.10
N ILE A 106 -8.98 3.32 -2.21
CA ILE A 106 -9.62 3.31 -3.53
C ILE A 106 -9.97 1.88 -3.95
N PHE A 107 -9.07 0.91 -3.74
CA PHE A 107 -9.36 -0.50 -4.05
C PHE A 107 -10.54 -1.06 -3.24
N ILE A 108 -10.57 -0.80 -1.93
CA ILE A 108 -11.67 -1.22 -1.07
C ILE A 108 -12.99 -0.55 -1.51
N PHE A 109 -12.95 0.75 -1.81
CA PHE A 109 -14.12 1.50 -2.24
C PHE A 109 -14.67 0.99 -3.58
N CYS A 110 -13.81 0.76 -4.57
CA CYS A 110 -14.22 0.23 -5.87
C CYS A 110 -14.89 -1.15 -5.73
N CYS A 111 -14.27 -2.06 -4.96
CA CYS A 111 -14.83 -3.38 -4.73
C CYS A 111 -16.18 -3.32 -3.98
N TRP A 112 -16.30 -2.45 -2.98
CA TRP A 112 -17.55 -2.29 -2.23
C TRP A 112 -18.69 -1.74 -3.09
N ARG A 113 -18.39 -0.74 -3.93
CA ARG A 113 -19.37 -0.16 -4.87
C ARG A 113 -19.79 -1.15 -5.95
N GLU A 114 -18.86 -1.91 -6.51
CA GLU A 114 -19.16 -2.93 -7.52
C GLU A 114 -20.12 -3.99 -6.97
N LYS A 115 -19.86 -4.51 -5.75
CA LYS A 115 -20.74 -5.47 -5.08
C LYS A 115 -22.16 -4.93 -4.82
N ARG A 116 -22.31 -3.63 -4.58
CA ARG A 116 -23.63 -2.99 -4.40
C ARG A 116 -24.39 -2.76 -5.70
N LEU A 117 -23.71 -2.72 -6.84
CA LEU A 117 -24.35 -2.55 -8.15
C LEU A 117 -24.80 -3.88 -8.77
N THR A 118 -24.23 -5.00 -8.31
CA THR A 118 -24.55 -6.36 -8.78
C THR A 118 -25.60 -7.08 -7.92
N ASN A 119 -25.92 -6.55 -6.74
CA ASN A 119 -27.00 -7.04 -5.85
C ASN A 119 -28.24 -6.16 -5.98
#